data_AF-A0A0X2NKE1-F1
#
_entry.id   AF-A0A0X2NKE1-F1
#
_cell.length_a   1.000
_cell.length_b   1.000
_cell.length_c   1.000
_cell.angle_alpha   90.00
_cell.angle_beta   90.00
_cell.angle_gamma   90.00
#
_symmetry.space_group_name_H-M   'P 1'
#
loop_
_entity.id
_entity.type
_entity.pdbx_description
1 polymer ?
#
loop_
_entity_poly.entity_id
_entity_poly.type
_entity_poly.pdbx_seq_one_letter_code
_entity_poly.pdbx_strand_id
1 'polypeptide(L)'
;MSTSNSPEPIQTPEGPAFEGRLLDRPDEDVVDQGPAFDIRTLMTRRTLLGVGAAGVGAVALAACSDGSSSSVATTPASSSASSTTAVTDLPDAEIPDETAGPYPADGSNGPDVLEESGIVRSDIRSSIGADAPVDGVPLEFSITVTDMANDDAPFENVAVYAWHCNAEGLYSMYSEGVEDETWLRGVQVADADGTVSFTSIVPACYTGRWPHIHFEVYPSVEDITDSENAIATSQIAIPEDVCNAVFALDAYEGSSENLSQVTLESDNVFGDDAGASQLATMSGDVDSGYIASLTARVDTTTEPTGGNAPMGGGPGGEGGMGAPGGEPPAGDAPAGGAPAATSGSAA
;
A
#
# COMPACT_ATOMS: atom_id res chain seq x y z
N MET A 1 23.90 -8.71 -23.32
CA MET A 1 22.80 -8.10 -24.10
C MET A 1 21.54 -8.49 -23.40
N SER A 2 21.18 -7.74 -22.35
CA SER A 2 19.93 -7.95 -21.62
C SER A 2 18.80 -7.50 -22.52
N THR A 3 17.92 -8.41 -22.90
CA THR A 3 16.63 -8.07 -23.48
C THR A 3 15.77 -7.61 -22.31
N SER A 4 15.68 -6.29 -22.11
CA SER A 4 14.67 -5.72 -21.23
C SER A 4 13.32 -6.23 -21.71
N ASN A 5 12.56 -6.87 -20.83
CA ASN A 5 11.24 -7.42 -21.17
C ASN A 5 10.15 -6.33 -21.07
N SER A 6 10.56 -5.07 -21.21
CA SER A 6 9.70 -3.89 -21.14
C SER A 6 8.78 -3.86 -22.35
N PRO A 7 7.48 -3.60 -22.17
CA PRO A 7 6.56 -3.46 -23.29
C PRO A 7 6.99 -2.31 -24.21
N GLU A 8 7.17 -2.59 -25.51
CA GLU A 8 7.62 -1.55 -26.46
C GLU A 8 6.45 -0.70 -27.00
N PRO A 9 6.62 0.64 -27.09
CA PRO A 9 5.62 1.52 -27.67
C PRO A 9 5.58 1.40 -29.20
N ILE A 10 4.39 1.58 -29.78
CA ILE A 10 4.14 1.66 -31.21
C ILE A 10 4.36 3.10 -31.68
N GLN A 11 5.24 3.31 -32.66
CA GLN A 11 5.45 4.62 -33.26
C GLN A 11 4.26 5.02 -34.14
N THR A 12 3.59 6.14 -33.83
CA THR A 12 2.49 6.71 -34.62
C THR A 12 2.89 8.05 -35.24
N PRO A 13 2.15 8.58 -36.23
CA PRO A 13 2.41 9.91 -36.80
C PRO A 13 2.32 11.05 -35.77
N GLU A 14 1.67 10.82 -34.64
CA GLU A 14 1.43 11.79 -33.56
C GLU A 14 2.44 11.63 -32.41
N GLY A 15 3.27 10.57 -32.43
CA GLY A 15 4.27 10.24 -31.40
C GLY A 15 4.29 8.74 -31.03
N PRO A 16 5.23 8.30 -30.17
CA PRO A 16 5.22 6.95 -29.61
C PRO A 16 3.97 6.72 -28.77
N ALA A 17 3.36 5.55 -28.90
CA ALA A 17 2.09 5.21 -28.25
C ALA A 17 2.06 3.77 -27.73
N PHE A 18 1.58 3.54 -26.52
CA PHE A 18 1.36 2.21 -25.96
C PHE A 18 -0.15 1.93 -25.83
N GLU A 19 -0.60 0.75 -26.27
CA GLU A 19 -2.03 0.37 -26.31
C GLU A 19 -2.94 1.42 -26.98
N GLY A 20 -2.44 2.09 -28.02
CA GLY A 20 -3.19 3.11 -28.79
C GLY A 20 -3.24 4.51 -28.16
N ARG A 21 -2.40 4.79 -27.15
CA ARG A 21 -2.34 6.07 -26.43
C ARG A 21 -0.92 6.66 -26.49
N LEU A 22 -0.79 7.96 -26.77
CA LEU A 22 0.51 8.63 -26.79
C LEU A 22 1.18 8.61 -25.41
N LEU A 23 2.49 8.42 -25.40
CA LEU A 23 3.35 8.56 -24.22
C LEU A 23 3.39 10.03 -23.78
N ASP A 24 3.27 10.29 -22.48
CA ASP A 24 3.37 11.64 -21.93
C ASP A 24 4.84 12.12 -21.92
N ARG A 25 5.80 11.19 -21.85
CA ARG A 25 7.25 11.40 -22.01
C ARG A 25 7.77 10.59 -23.21
N PRO A 26 7.84 11.17 -24.43
CA PRO A 26 8.11 10.42 -25.66
C PRO A 26 9.50 9.80 -25.78
N ASP A 27 10.46 10.30 -24.99
CA ASP A 27 11.85 9.88 -25.01
C ASP A 27 12.16 8.80 -23.96
N GLU A 28 11.16 8.39 -23.17
CA GLU A 28 11.28 7.46 -22.04
C GLU A 28 10.54 6.15 -22.33
N ASP A 29 10.97 5.05 -21.70
CA ASP A 29 10.29 3.76 -21.86
C ASP A 29 8.88 3.80 -21.25
N VAL A 30 8.03 2.82 -21.60
CA VAL A 30 6.64 2.76 -21.09
C VAL A 30 6.60 2.68 -19.57
N VAL A 31 7.60 2.06 -18.95
CA VAL A 31 7.73 1.91 -17.50
C VAL A 31 8.21 3.19 -16.80
N ASP A 32 8.72 4.16 -17.56
CA ASP A 32 9.27 5.42 -17.03
C ASP A 32 8.28 6.60 -17.22
N GLN A 33 7.06 6.33 -17.70
CA GLN A 33 6.06 7.38 -17.97
C GLN A 33 5.50 8.03 -16.69
N GLY A 34 5.69 7.37 -15.54
CA GLY A 34 5.28 7.84 -14.22
C GLY A 34 3.78 7.81 -13.91
N PRO A 35 3.37 8.37 -12.76
CA PRO A 35 2.03 8.23 -12.18
C PRO A 35 0.88 8.77 -13.05
N ALA A 36 1.16 9.82 -13.83
CA ALA A 36 0.17 10.42 -14.74
C ALA A 36 -0.30 9.41 -15.81
N PHE A 37 0.59 8.56 -16.29
CA PHE A 37 0.28 7.50 -17.24
C PHE A 37 -0.56 6.39 -16.58
N ASP A 38 -0.28 6.07 -15.32
CA ASP A 38 -1.02 5.06 -14.54
C ASP A 38 -2.47 5.49 -14.31
N ILE A 39 -2.69 6.74 -13.89
CA ILE A 39 -4.04 7.31 -13.66
C ILE A 39 -4.87 7.26 -14.92
N ARG A 40 -4.30 7.69 -16.07
CA ARG A 40 -5.00 7.62 -17.36
C ARG A 40 -5.33 6.17 -17.71
N THR A 41 -4.45 5.22 -17.37
CA THR A 41 -4.69 3.79 -17.56
C THR A 41 -5.82 3.28 -16.67
N LEU A 42 -5.82 3.60 -15.37
CA LEU A 42 -6.86 3.21 -14.41
C LEU A 42 -8.22 3.79 -14.75
N MET A 43 -8.31 5.08 -15.08
CA MET A 43 -9.55 5.73 -15.50
C MET A 43 -10.11 5.14 -16.80
N THR A 44 -9.25 4.80 -17.76
CA THR A 44 -9.66 4.14 -19.01
C THR A 44 -10.21 2.73 -18.73
N ARG A 45 -9.57 1.96 -17.85
CA ARG A 45 -10.06 0.64 -17.43
C ARG A 45 -11.39 0.72 -16.67
N ARG A 46 -11.55 1.68 -15.76
CA ARG A 46 -12.81 1.94 -15.03
C ARG A 46 -13.94 2.33 -15.99
N THR A 47 -13.64 3.12 -17.02
CA THR A 47 -14.59 3.50 -18.07
C THR A 47 -14.97 2.31 -18.96
N LEU A 48 -14.02 1.46 -19.35
CA LEU A 48 -14.28 0.27 -20.18
C LEU A 48 -15.11 -0.78 -19.43
N LEU A 49 -14.86 -1.00 -18.14
CA LEU A 49 -15.68 -1.88 -17.29
C LEU A 49 -17.09 -1.32 -17.06
N GLY A 50 -17.25 0.00 -16.98
CA GLY A 50 -18.55 0.67 -16.92
C GLY A 50 -19.38 0.56 -18.20
N VAL A 51 -18.74 0.49 -19.37
CA VAL A 51 -19.42 0.32 -20.67
C VAL A 51 -19.78 -1.15 -20.94
N GLY A 52 -19.06 -2.11 -20.38
CA GLY A 52 -19.32 -3.56 -20.53
C GLY A 52 -20.60 -4.08 -19.86
N ALA A 53 -21.17 -3.35 -18.89
CA ALA A 53 -22.44 -3.69 -18.25
C ALA A 53 -23.68 -3.30 -19.08
N ALA A 54 -23.50 -2.53 -20.16
CA ALA A 54 -24.57 -2.06 -21.03
C ALA A 54 -24.54 -2.74 -22.40
N GLY A 55 -24.78 -4.05 -22.44
CA GLY A 55 -25.38 -4.68 -23.62
C GLY A 55 -24.66 -5.89 -24.20
N VAL A 56 -25.01 -7.08 -23.69
CA VAL A 56 -25.20 -8.28 -24.54
C VAL A 56 -26.32 -9.10 -23.89
N GLY A 57 -27.51 -9.09 -24.48
CA GLY A 57 -28.66 -9.80 -23.91
C GLY A 57 -29.84 -9.93 -24.87
N ALA A 58 -29.61 -10.36 -26.10
CA ALA A 58 -30.69 -10.81 -26.99
C ALA A 58 -30.18 -11.80 -28.06
N VAL A 59 -30.13 -13.08 -27.71
CA VAL A 59 -30.28 -14.16 -28.69
C VAL A 59 -31.55 -14.91 -28.31
N ALA A 60 -32.64 -14.59 -29.00
CA ALA A 60 -33.92 -15.26 -28.85
C ALA A 60 -33.91 -16.60 -29.62
N LEU A 61 -34.14 -17.71 -28.93
CA LEU A 61 -34.70 -18.92 -29.54
C LEU A 61 -36.12 -19.13 -29.01
N ALA A 62 -37.06 -19.05 -29.95
CA ALA A 62 -38.48 -19.23 -29.74
C ALA A 62 -38.86 -20.71 -29.55
N ALA A 63 -39.74 -20.99 -28.59
CA ALA A 63 -40.57 -22.18 -28.56
C ALA A 63 -41.96 -21.81 -28.02
N CYS A 64 -43.00 -22.09 -28.82
CA CYS A 64 -44.40 -21.78 -28.54
C CYS A 64 -45.08 -22.91 -27.76
N SER A 65 -45.95 -22.58 -26.80
CA SER A 65 -47.31 -23.16 -26.71
C SER A 65 -48.21 -22.40 -25.74
N ASP A 66 -49.35 -21.95 -26.28
CA ASP A 66 -50.65 -21.51 -25.76
C ASP A 66 -50.97 -21.53 -24.25
N GLY A 67 -51.64 -20.46 -23.79
CA GLY A 67 -52.43 -20.46 -22.55
C GLY A 67 -52.76 -19.07 -22.00
N SER A 68 -53.90 -18.52 -22.38
CA SER A 68 -54.50 -17.26 -21.92
C SER A 68 -54.43 -16.99 -20.41
N SER A 69 -54.08 -15.76 -20.02
CA SER A 69 -54.84 -14.89 -19.09
C SER A 69 -54.08 -13.58 -18.85
N SER A 70 -54.75 -12.45 -19.12
CA SER A 70 -54.26 -11.12 -18.77
C SER A 70 -54.16 -10.94 -17.25
N SER A 71 -52.95 -10.68 -16.76
CA SER A 71 -52.72 -10.05 -15.46
C SER A 71 -51.66 -8.96 -15.64
N VAL A 72 -52.06 -7.72 -15.38
CA VAL A 72 -51.15 -6.59 -15.24
C VAL A 72 -50.33 -6.85 -13.97
N ALA A 73 -49.07 -7.23 -14.14
CA ALA A 73 -48.11 -7.35 -13.06
C ALA A 73 -47.25 -6.08 -13.04
N THR A 74 -47.50 -5.27 -12.01
CA THR A 74 -46.71 -4.10 -11.62
C THR A 74 -45.26 -4.51 -11.40
N THR A 75 -44.33 -3.85 -12.07
CA THR A 75 -42.89 -3.95 -11.80
C THR A 75 -42.62 -3.55 -10.35
N PRO A 76 -41.88 -4.35 -9.55
CA PRO A 76 -41.34 -3.84 -8.30
C PRO A 76 -40.28 -2.79 -8.65
N ALA A 77 -40.47 -1.56 -8.17
CA ALA A 77 -39.38 -0.61 -8.08
C ALA A 77 -38.33 -1.22 -7.14
N SER A 78 -37.14 -1.51 -7.65
CA SER A 78 -35.97 -1.72 -6.79
C SER A 78 -35.75 -0.41 -6.04
N SER A 79 -36.07 -0.43 -4.75
CA SER A 79 -35.65 0.58 -3.81
C SER A 79 -34.13 0.64 -3.88
N SER A 80 -33.59 1.78 -4.31
CA SER A 80 -32.22 2.14 -3.97
C SER A 80 -32.13 2.10 -2.45
N ALA A 81 -31.45 1.10 -1.91
CA ALA A 81 -30.98 1.19 -0.55
C ALA A 81 -29.98 2.35 -0.55
N SER A 82 -30.41 3.52 -0.07
CA SER A 82 -29.46 4.47 0.48
C SER A 82 -28.70 3.71 1.55
N SER A 83 -27.44 3.39 1.25
CA SER A 83 -26.45 3.11 2.26
C SER A 83 -26.45 4.33 3.18
N THR A 84 -27.12 4.20 4.32
CA THR A 84 -26.82 5.04 5.46
C THR A 84 -25.35 4.78 5.75
N THR A 85 -24.49 5.73 5.38
CA THR A 85 -23.09 5.77 5.78
C THR A 85 -23.10 5.48 7.28
N ALA A 86 -22.53 4.34 7.65
CA ALA A 86 -22.26 4.08 9.05
C ALA A 86 -21.30 5.19 9.44
N VAL A 87 -21.77 6.12 10.27
CA VAL A 87 -20.88 7.07 10.94
C VAL A 87 -20.04 6.19 11.87
N THR A 88 -18.90 5.73 11.38
CA THR A 88 -17.79 5.33 12.25
C THR A 88 -17.48 6.56 13.09
N ASP A 89 -17.51 6.43 14.41
CA ASP A 89 -17.06 7.50 15.29
C ASP A 89 -15.67 7.93 14.82
N LEU A 90 -15.55 9.20 14.41
CA LEU A 90 -14.29 9.75 13.93
C LEU A 90 -13.29 9.79 15.10
N PRO A 91 -11.98 9.58 14.85
CA PRO A 91 -10.96 9.81 15.86
C PRO A 91 -11.07 11.22 16.47
N ASP A 92 -10.79 11.38 17.75
CA ASP A 92 -10.94 12.68 18.43
C ASP A 92 -9.90 13.72 17.99
N ALA A 93 -8.75 13.28 17.48
CA ALA A 93 -7.62 14.12 17.10
C ALA A 93 -7.23 13.95 15.61
N GLU A 94 -6.41 14.88 15.13
CA GLU A 94 -5.66 14.73 13.88
C GLU A 94 -4.80 13.46 13.95
N ILE A 95 -4.58 12.81 12.81
CA ILE A 95 -3.61 11.72 12.72
C ILE A 95 -2.23 12.24 13.14
N PRO A 96 -1.51 11.58 14.07
CA PRO A 96 -0.18 12.01 14.45
C PRO A 96 0.75 12.08 13.23
N ASP A 97 1.41 13.22 13.06
CA ASP A 97 2.44 13.39 12.05
C ASP A 97 3.74 12.77 12.55
N GLU A 98 4.17 11.70 11.90
CA GLU A 98 5.26 10.84 12.31
C GLU A 98 6.42 10.87 11.33
N THR A 99 7.53 10.27 11.75
CA THR A 99 8.63 10.04 10.82
C THR A 99 8.25 9.09 9.68
N ALA A 100 8.73 9.39 8.47
CA ALA A 100 8.77 8.46 7.35
C ALA A 100 9.74 7.28 7.62
N GLY A 101 10.56 7.39 8.65
CA GLY A 101 11.59 6.40 8.96
C GLY A 101 12.70 6.39 7.91
N PRO A 102 13.60 5.39 7.96
CA PRO A 102 14.77 5.36 7.09
C PRO A 102 14.51 4.78 5.69
N TYR A 103 13.31 4.25 5.41
CA TYR A 103 13.02 3.49 4.19
C TYR A 103 11.86 4.03 3.30
N PRO A 104 11.58 5.35 3.23
CA PRO A 104 10.62 5.86 2.26
C PRO A 104 11.18 5.70 0.83
N ALA A 105 10.35 5.67 -0.20
CA ALA A 105 10.85 5.61 -1.59
C ALA A 105 10.22 6.73 -2.41
N ASP A 106 10.22 7.91 -1.81
CA ASP A 106 9.65 9.17 -2.28
C ASP A 106 10.75 10.16 -2.73
N GLY A 107 12.00 9.69 -2.85
CA GLY A 107 13.17 10.51 -3.20
C GLY A 107 13.80 11.27 -2.02
N SER A 108 13.14 11.37 -0.87
CA SER A 108 13.65 12.12 0.30
C SER A 108 14.94 11.52 0.90
N ASN A 109 15.16 10.21 0.72
CA ASN A 109 16.30 9.47 1.26
C ASN A 109 17.06 8.63 0.21
N GLY A 110 16.98 8.99 -1.07
CA GLY A 110 17.76 8.38 -2.16
C GLY A 110 16.92 7.60 -3.17
N PRO A 111 16.37 6.42 -2.81
CA PRO A 111 15.40 5.70 -3.65
C PRO A 111 14.11 6.51 -3.90
N ASP A 112 13.60 6.44 -5.12
CA ASP A 112 12.36 7.09 -5.55
C ASP A 112 11.58 6.18 -6.51
N VAL A 113 10.56 5.51 -5.99
CA VAL A 113 9.63 4.68 -6.77
C VAL A 113 8.37 5.46 -7.18
N LEU A 114 8.17 6.67 -6.64
CA LEU A 114 6.99 7.48 -6.92
C LEU A 114 7.05 8.09 -8.31
N GLU A 115 8.23 8.16 -8.93
CA GLU A 115 8.39 8.52 -10.34
C GLU A 115 8.15 7.36 -11.32
N GLU A 116 8.08 6.10 -10.86
CA GLU A 116 7.96 4.93 -11.73
C GLU A 116 6.52 4.67 -12.20
N SER A 117 6.35 4.23 -13.47
CA SER A 117 5.03 3.74 -13.92
C SER A 117 4.75 2.37 -13.35
N GLY A 118 3.50 2.18 -12.91
CA GLY A 118 3.03 1.00 -12.20
C GLY A 118 2.93 1.20 -10.69
N ILE A 119 3.39 2.33 -10.15
CA ILE A 119 3.31 2.62 -8.72
C ILE A 119 1.88 2.87 -8.25
N VAL A 120 0.99 3.40 -9.12
CA VAL A 120 -0.42 3.56 -8.78
C VAL A 120 -1.14 2.20 -8.94
N ARG A 121 -1.24 1.46 -7.83
CA ARG A 121 -1.74 0.08 -7.80
C ARG A 121 -2.31 -0.29 -6.43
N SER A 122 -3.29 -1.18 -6.43
CA SER A 122 -3.89 -1.72 -5.21
C SER A 122 -3.21 -2.98 -4.68
N ASP A 123 -2.80 -3.91 -5.55
CA ASP A 123 -2.01 -5.08 -5.11
C ASP A 123 -0.53 -4.73 -5.14
N ILE A 124 0.06 -4.70 -3.94
CA ILE A 124 1.45 -4.29 -3.74
C ILE A 124 2.37 -5.48 -3.47
N ARG A 125 1.87 -6.72 -3.49
CA ARG A 125 2.67 -7.89 -3.05
C ARG A 125 3.83 -8.24 -3.99
N SER A 126 3.76 -7.84 -5.25
CA SER A 126 4.80 -8.11 -6.25
C SER A 126 5.59 -6.84 -6.58
N SER A 127 6.83 -6.97 -7.04
CA SER A 127 7.55 -5.83 -7.62
C SER A 127 6.86 -5.33 -8.89
N ILE A 128 7.02 -4.05 -9.21
CA ILE A 128 6.52 -3.45 -10.45
C ILE A 128 7.07 -4.23 -11.65
N GLY A 129 6.19 -4.63 -12.56
CA GLY A 129 6.55 -5.46 -13.72
C GLY A 129 6.81 -6.94 -13.42
N ALA A 130 6.65 -7.39 -12.17
CA ALA A 130 6.77 -8.79 -11.78
C ALA A 130 5.41 -9.40 -11.36
N ASP A 131 5.23 -10.70 -11.61
CA ASP A 131 3.99 -11.42 -11.28
C ASP A 131 4.08 -12.20 -9.96
N ALA A 132 5.28 -12.34 -9.39
CA ALA A 132 5.51 -13.16 -8.20
C ALA A 132 5.31 -12.33 -6.92
N PRO A 133 4.29 -12.62 -6.09
CA PRO A 133 4.13 -11.94 -4.82
C PRO A 133 5.14 -12.45 -3.79
N VAL A 134 5.51 -11.58 -2.84
CA VAL A 134 6.26 -12.00 -1.64
C VAL A 134 5.40 -12.91 -0.75
N ASP A 135 6.07 -13.80 -0.02
CA ASP A 135 5.43 -14.69 0.94
C ASP A 135 5.00 -13.93 2.21
N GLY A 136 3.83 -14.28 2.76
CA GLY A 136 3.30 -13.71 4.00
C GLY A 136 1.82 -14.00 4.20
N VAL A 137 1.29 -13.68 5.39
CA VAL A 137 -0.15 -13.77 5.67
C VAL A 137 -0.88 -12.68 4.91
N PRO A 138 -1.89 -13.00 4.06
CA PRO A 138 -2.60 -12.00 3.28
C PRO A 138 -3.25 -10.92 4.15
N LEU A 139 -3.18 -9.68 3.68
CA LEU A 139 -3.76 -8.51 4.33
C LEU A 139 -4.44 -7.64 3.28
N GLU A 140 -5.75 -7.41 3.43
CA GLU A 140 -6.42 -6.28 2.78
C GLU A 140 -6.45 -5.13 3.79
N PHE A 141 -5.92 -3.95 3.45
CA PHE A 141 -6.00 -2.80 4.35
C PHE A 141 -6.54 -1.56 3.65
N SER A 142 -7.28 -0.76 4.40
CA SER A 142 -7.86 0.49 3.92
C SER A 142 -7.57 1.65 4.85
N ILE A 143 -7.34 2.83 4.25
CA ILE A 143 -7.20 4.09 4.98
C ILE A 143 -8.34 4.99 4.50
N THR A 144 -9.16 5.47 5.43
CA THR A 144 -10.17 6.50 5.15
C THR A 144 -9.63 7.83 5.60
N VAL A 145 -9.42 8.75 4.65
CA VAL A 145 -8.89 10.09 4.89
C VAL A 145 -10.04 11.09 4.97
N THR A 146 -10.04 11.92 6.01
CA THR A 146 -11.01 13.03 6.16
C THR A 146 -10.28 14.36 6.32
N ASP A 147 -10.84 15.43 5.74
CA ASP A 147 -10.28 16.78 5.82
C ASP A 147 -10.89 17.56 7.00
N MET A 148 -10.12 17.73 8.07
CA MET A 148 -10.54 18.44 9.27
C MET A 148 -10.84 19.92 9.00
N ALA A 149 -10.14 20.53 8.04
CA ALA A 149 -10.34 21.93 7.68
C ALA A 149 -11.67 22.17 6.94
N ASN A 150 -12.29 21.09 6.44
CA ASN A 150 -13.54 21.09 5.69
C ASN A 150 -14.62 20.23 6.37
N ASP A 151 -14.82 20.45 7.67
CA ASP A 151 -15.85 19.81 8.50
C ASP A 151 -15.77 18.27 8.53
N ASP A 152 -14.55 17.71 8.53
CA ASP A 152 -14.27 16.26 8.47
C ASP A 152 -14.92 15.57 7.24
N ALA A 153 -15.07 16.30 6.14
CA ALA A 153 -15.56 15.72 4.89
C ALA A 153 -14.60 14.63 4.39
N PRO A 154 -15.11 13.57 3.73
CA PRO A 154 -14.27 12.62 3.03
C PRO A 154 -13.30 13.31 2.07
N PHE A 155 -12.02 13.01 2.17
CA PHE A 155 -10.99 13.69 1.38
C PHE A 155 -10.82 12.98 0.03
N GLU A 156 -11.76 13.19 -0.89
CA GLU A 156 -11.73 12.59 -2.22
C GLU A 156 -10.53 13.09 -3.05
N ASN A 157 -9.95 12.21 -3.87
CA ASN A 157 -8.86 12.47 -4.82
C ASN A 157 -7.47 12.74 -4.24
N VAL A 158 -7.27 12.68 -2.91
CA VAL A 158 -5.91 12.63 -2.36
C VAL A 158 -5.22 11.35 -2.77
N ALA A 159 -3.90 11.41 -2.96
CA ALA A 159 -3.10 10.23 -3.17
C ALA A 159 -2.51 9.76 -1.84
N VAL A 160 -2.56 8.45 -1.60
CA VAL A 160 -1.96 7.82 -0.43
C VAL A 160 -0.89 6.86 -0.91
N TYR A 161 0.35 7.14 -0.55
CA TYR A 161 1.48 6.23 -0.71
C TYR A 161 1.60 5.38 0.55
N ALA A 162 1.72 4.06 0.41
CA ALA A 162 1.92 3.14 1.54
C ALA A 162 3.11 2.21 1.31
N TRP A 163 3.86 1.93 2.38
CA TRP A 163 4.96 0.97 2.36
C TRP A 163 5.20 0.26 3.68
N HIS A 164 5.76 -0.95 3.63
CA HIS A 164 6.18 -1.71 4.82
C HIS A 164 7.18 -2.82 4.49
N CYS A 165 7.72 -3.46 5.54
CA CYS A 165 8.61 -4.61 5.39
C CYS A 165 7.87 -5.91 5.03
N ASN A 166 8.58 -6.87 4.43
CA ASN A 166 8.05 -8.22 4.20
C ASN A 166 8.00 -9.07 5.49
N ALA A 167 7.63 -10.34 5.35
CA ALA A 167 7.54 -11.30 6.46
C ALA A 167 8.89 -11.59 7.16
N GLU A 168 10.01 -11.28 6.52
CA GLU A 168 11.37 -11.40 7.08
C GLU A 168 11.89 -10.08 7.69
N GLY A 169 11.11 -9.00 7.63
CA GLY A 169 11.50 -7.68 8.13
C GLY A 169 12.39 -6.88 7.19
N LEU A 170 12.51 -7.31 5.92
CA LEU A 170 13.25 -6.59 4.88
C LEU A 170 12.39 -5.51 4.24
N TYR A 171 13.01 -4.39 3.86
CA TYR A 171 12.39 -3.33 3.06
C TYR A 171 12.94 -3.40 1.63
N SER A 172 12.05 -3.55 0.66
CA SER A 172 12.38 -3.41 -0.77
C SER A 172 13.07 -2.07 -1.03
N MET A 173 14.00 -2.04 -1.98
CA MET A 173 14.87 -0.90 -2.33
C MET A 173 15.97 -0.54 -1.32
N TYR A 174 16.00 -1.17 -0.14
CA TYR A 174 16.89 -0.76 0.96
C TYR A 174 17.67 -1.90 1.60
N SER A 175 17.00 -3.01 1.92
CA SER A 175 17.65 -4.12 2.60
C SER A 175 18.56 -4.91 1.66
N GLU A 176 19.67 -5.41 2.19
CA GLU A 176 20.63 -6.21 1.44
C GLU A 176 19.96 -7.43 0.80
N GLY A 177 20.16 -7.61 -0.50
CA GLY A 177 19.60 -8.71 -1.30
C GLY A 177 18.22 -8.42 -1.91
N VAL A 178 17.60 -7.28 -1.60
CA VAL A 178 16.29 -6.85 -2.15
C VAL A 178 16.30 -5.38 -2.59
N GLU A 179 17.47 -4.81 -2.87
CA GLU A 179 17.63 -3.41 -3.29
C GLU A 179 17.04 -3.13 -4.69
N ASP A 180 16.95 -4.15 -5.54
CA ASP A 180 16.35 -4.04 -6.88
C ASP A 180 14.84 -4.35 -6.90
N GLU A 181 14.24 -4.62 -5.74
CA GLU A 181 12.82 -4.96 -5.62
C GLU A 181 11.94 -3.75 -5.27
N THR A 182 10.66 -3.78 -5.66
CA THR A 182 9.68 -2.69 -5.42
C THR A 182 8.33 -3.20 -4.85
N TRP A 183 8.28 -4.44 -4.37
CA TRP A 183 7.11 -4.97 -3.64
C TRP A 183 6.83 -4.18 -2.36
N LEU A 184 5.62 -4.35 -1.84
CA LEU A 184 5.03 -3.73 -0.65
C LEU A 184 5.16 -2.20 -0.62
N ARG A 185 5.13 -1.60 -1.80
CA ARG A 185 5.06 -0.17 -2.07
C ARG A 185 3.96 0.09 -3.10
N GLY A 186 3.11 1.08 -2.87
CA GLY A 186 2.07 1.44 -3.82
C GLY A 186 1.31 2.70 -3.45
N VAL A 187 0.70 3.29 -4.48
CA VAL A 187 -0.10 4.51 -4.39
C VAL A 187 -1.53 4.20 -4.79
N GLN A 188 -2.48 4.71 -4.04
CA GLN A 188 -3.90 4.70 -4.39
C GLN A 188 -4.47 6.11 -4.28
N VAL A 189 -5.48 6.40 -5.10
CA VAL A 189 -6.22 7.66 -5.01
C VAL A 189 -7.53 7.41 -4.27
N ALA A 190 -7.79 8.23 -3.26
CA ALA A 190 -8.97 8.13 -2.43
C ALA A 190 -10.24 8.34 -3.26
N ASP A 191 -11.23 7.48 -3.04
CA ASP A 191 -12.53 7.57 -3.70
C ASP A 191 -13.46 8.62 -3.04
N ALA A 192 -14.72 8.66 -3.46
CA ALA A 192 -15.71 9.63 -2.97
C ALA A 192 -16.03 9.49 -1.47
N ASP A 193 -15.70 8.34 -0.87
CA ASP A 193 -15.82 8.10 0.57
C ASP A 193 -14.49 8.41 1.30
N GLY A 194 -13.48 8.94 0.58
CA GLY A 194 -12.17 9.27 1.12
C GLY A 194 -11.30 8.05 1.35
N THR A 195 -11.65 6.90 0.79
CA THR A 195 -11.01 5.61 1.11
C THR A 195 -10.04 5.18 0.02
N VAL A 196 -8.86 4.73 0.44
CA VAL A 196 -7.94 3.91 -0.36
C VAL A 196 -7.93 2.47 0.16
N SER A 197 -7.63 1.50 -0.71
CA SER A 197 -7.55 0.09 -0.33
C SER A 197 -6.41 -0.60 -1.06
N PHE A 198 -5.71 -1.47 -0.33
CA PHE A 198 -4.54 -2.20 -0.79
C PHE A 198 -4.65 -3.69 -0.44
N THR A 199 -4.17 -4.53 -1.35
CA THR A 199 -3.91 -5.95 -1.16
C THR A 199 -2.41 -6.13 -0.88
N SER A 200 -2.09 -6.69 0.28
CA SER A 200 -0.73 -6.82 0.81
C SER A 200 -0.55 -8.08 1.67
N ILE A 201 0.48 -8.10 2.52
CA ILE A 201 0.72 -9.06 3.58
C ILE A 201 0.88 -8.35 4.93
N VAL A 202 0.68 -9.05 6.05
CA VAL A 202 0.98 -8.51 7.39
C VAL A 202 2.50 -8.28 7.51
N PRO A 203 2.97 -7.10 7.96
CA PRO A 203 4.39 -6.82 8.14
C PRO A 203 4.99 -7.61 9.31
N ALA A 204 6.29 -7.90 9.22
CA ALA A 204 7.05 -8.51 10.31
C ALA A 204 7.34 -7.54 11.47
N CYS A 205 7.94 -8.06 12.54
CA CYS A 205 8.56 -7.25 13.58
C CYS A 205 10.09 -7.26 13.40
N TYR A 206 10.67 -6.11 13.06
CA TYR A 206 12.11 -5.91 13.13
C TYR A 206 12.52 -5.28 14.46
N THR A 207 13.80 -5.33 14.80
CA THR A 207 14.30 -4.91 16.12
C THR A 207 14.01 -3.44 16.42
N GLY A 208 13.41 -3.18 17.59
CA GLY A 208 13.28 -1.84 18.16
C GLY A 208 12.08 -1.03 17.68
N ARG A 209 11.20 -1.59 16.84
CA ARG A 209 9.97 -0.95 16.36
C ARG A 209 8.78 -1.90 16.44
N TRP A 210 7.63 -1.39 16.84
CA TRP A 210 6.35 -2.11 16.78
C TRP A 210 5.97 -2.39 15.31
N PRO A 211 5.35 -3.53 14.94
CA PRO A 211 4.95 -3.81 13.56
C PRO A 211 4.00 -2.76 12.98
N HIS A 212 4.31 -2.24 11.79
CA HIS A 212 3.58 -1.10 11.21
C HIS A 212 3.59 -1.07 9.68
N ILE A 213 2.65 -0.28 9.14
CA ILE A 213 2.59 0.13 7.73
C ILE A 213 2.74 1.65 7.69
N HIS A 214 3.70 2.17 6.95
CA HIS A 214 3.81 3.60 6.75
C HIS A 214 2.83 4.08 5.70
N PHE A 215 2.41 5.34 5.81
CA PHE A 215 1.76 6.02 4.71
C PHE A 215 2.04 7.53 4.69
N GLU A 216 1.95 8.09 3.49
CA GLU A 216 1.97 9.53 3.23
C GLU A 216 0.71 9.90 2.45
N VAL A 217 0.15 11.06 2.78
CA VAL A 217 -0.99 11.64 2.07
C VAL A 217 -0.51 12.84 1.27
N TYR A 218 -0.84 12.89 -0.01
CA TYR A 218 -0.54 13.99 -0.93
C TYR A 218 -1.84 14.62 -1.43
N PRO A 219 -1.87 15.93 -1.74
CA PRO A 219 -3.07 16.60 -2.22
C PRO A 219 -3.67 15.97 -3.47
N SER A 220 -2.82 15.44 -4.35
CA SER A 220 -3.21 14.67 -5.53
C SER A 220 -2.10 13.71 -5.95
N VAL A 221 -2.42 12.82 -6.90
CA VAL A 221 -1.44 11.90 -7.50
C VAL A 221 -0.34 12.65 -8.25
N GLU A 222 -0.62 13.84 -8.78
CA GLU A 222 0.37 14.63 -9.51
C GLU A 222 1.43 15.23 -8.58
N ASP A 223 1.16 15.29 -7.27
CA ASP A 223 2.03 15.89 -6.27
C ASP A 223 3.02 14.89 -5.65
N ILE A 224 2.86 13.58 -5.91
CA ILE A 224 3.64 12.52 -5.24
C ILE A 224 5.11 12.46 -5.67
N THR A 225 5.47 13.10 -6.79
CA THR A 225 6.85 13.11 -7.30
C THR A 225 7.74 14.13 -6.59
N ASP A 226 7.22 14.80 -5.55
CA ASP A 226 7.97 15.69 -4.69
C ASP A 226 7.52 15.47 -3.25
N SER A 227 8.38 14.81 -2.47
CA SER A 227 8.15 14.47 -1.07
C SER A 227 7.77 15.69 -0.20
N GLU A 228 8.18 16.91 -0.58
CA GLU A 228 7.83 18.13 0.16
C GLU A 228 6.33 18.46 0.09
N ASN A 229 5.58 17.85 -0.83
CA ASN A 229 4.13 18.04 -0.97
C ASN A 229 3.30 17.14 -0.05
N ALA A 230 3.90 16.20 0.69
CA ALA A 230 3.17 15.37 1.63
C ALA A 230 2.48 16.25 2.68
N ILE A 231 1.16 16.14 2.78
CA ILE A 231 0.33 16.89 3.75
C ILE A 231 0.13 16.15 5.08
N ALA A 232 0.45 14.86 5.12
CA ALA A 232 0.54 14.09 6.35
C ALA A 232 1.48 12.90 6.13
N THR A 233 2.35 12.60 7.11
CA THR A 233 3.11 11.36 7.16
C THR A 233 2.74 10.62 8.43
N SER A 234 2.35 9.35 8.35
CA SER A 234 1.99 8.60 9.55
C SER A 234 2.19 7.10 9.38
N GLN A 235 1.77 6.34 10.38
CA GLN A 235 1.96 4.90 10.46
C GLN A 235 0.71 4.23 11.01
N ILE A 236 0.43 3.02 10.54
CA ILE A 236 -0.63 2.13 11.01
C ILE A 236 0.03 1.09 11.91
N ALA A 237 -0.34 1.03 13.19
CA ALA A 237 0.13 -0.02 14.10
C ALA A 237 -0.73 -1.29 13.96
N ILE A 238 -0.09 -2.46 13.95
CA ILE A 238 -0.76 -3.76 13.92
C ILE A 238 -1.13 -4.21 15.35
N PRO A 239 -2.36 -4.66 15.63
CA PRO A 239 -2.77 -5.16 16.95
C PRO A 239 -1.93 -6.33 17.45
N GLU A 240 -1.64 -6.32 18.76
CA GLU A 240 -0.76 -7.30 19.40
C GLU A 240 -1.26 -8.76 19.23
N ASP A 241 -2.57 -8.99 19.26
CA ASP A 241 -3.16 -10.31 19.08
C ASP A 241 -2.96 -10.85 17.65
N VAL A 242 -3.02 -9.97 16.65
CA VAL A 242 -2.67 -10.30 15.26
C VAL A 242 -1.18 -10.62 15.15
N CYS A 243 -0.32 -9.76 15.71
CA CYS A 243 1.13 -9.98 15.73
C CYS A 243 1.48 -11.34 16.35
N ASN A 244 0.92 -11.65 17.52
CA ASN A 244 1.14 -12.93 18.21
C ASN A 244 0.69 -14.14 17.38
N ALA A 245 -0.41 -14.04 16.65
CA ALA A 245 -0.90 -15.13 15.80
C ALA A 245 -0.01 -15.33 14.56
N VAL A 246 0.37 -14.24 13.90
CA VAL A 246 1.15 -14.26 12.65
C VAL A 246 2.60 -14.67 12.92
N PHE A 247 3.24 -14.15 13.97
CA PHE A 247 4.66 -14.40 14.27
C PHE A 247 4.94 -15.78 14.87
N ALA A 248 3.89 -16.60 15.03
CA ALA A 248 4.02 -18.02 15.34
C ALA A 248 4.29 -18.88 14.09
N LEU A 249 4.18 -18.32 12.89
CA LEU A 249 4.41 -19.02 11.61
C LEU A 249 5.88 -18.98 11.22
N ASP A 250 6.36 -20.06 10.57
CA ASP A 250 7.75 -20.17 10.11
C ASP A 250 8.16 -19.05 9.13
N ALA A 251 7.21 -18.53 8.35
CA ALA A 251 7.46 -17.44 7.39
C ALA A 251 7.85 -16.10 8.07
N TYR A 252 7.62 -15.97 9.37
CA TYR A 252 7.86 -14.76 10.17
C TYR A 252 8.98 -14.97 11.21
N GLU A 253 9.97 -15.80 10.88
CA GLU A 253 11.08 -16.14 11.77
C GLU A 253 11.74 -14.87 12.37
N GLY A 254 12.07 -14.91 13.67
CA GLY A 254 12.65 -13.78 14.41
C GLY A 254 11.66 -12.72 14.88
N SER A 255 10.47 -12.59 14.26
CA SER A 255 9.50 -11.54 14.63
C SER A 255 8.99 -11.66 16.06
N SER A 256 8.79 -12.88 16.57
CA SER A 256 8.33 -13.11 17.95
C SER A 256 9.37 -12.71 18.99
N GLU A 257 10.67 -12.90 18.71
CA GLU A 257 11.76 -12.45 19.58
C GLU A 257 11.85 -10.92 19.60
N ASN A 258 11.73 -10.28 18.44
CA ASN A 258 11.73 -8.82 18.33
C ASN A 258 10.52 -8.19 19.04
N LEU A 259 9.32 -8.73 18.83
CA LEU A 259 8.10 -8.26 19.48
C LEU A 259 8.21 -8.32 21.00
N SER A 260 8.87 -9.33 21.56
CA SER A 260 9.04 -9.46 23.02
C SER A 260 9.88 -8.35 23.67
N GLN A 261 10.55 -7.53 22.86
CA GLN A 261 11.45 -6.45 23.30
C GLN A 261 10.82 -5.06 23.16
N VAL A 262 9.61 -4.95 22.61
CA VAL A 262 8.92 -3.68 22.36
C VAL A 262 7.42 -3.79 22.70
N THR A 263 6.87 -2.74 23.28
CA THR A 263 5.43 -2.49 23.41
C THR A 263 5.07 -1.21 22.68
N LEU A 264 3.78 -1.01 22.38
CA LEU A 264 3.27 0.25 21.83
C LEU A 264 3.71 1.46 22.68
N GLU A 265 3.68 1.36 24.01
CA GLU A 265 4.10 2.44 24.92
C GLU A 265 5.61 2.70 24.91
N SER A 266 6.43 1.72 24.54
CA SER A 266 7.89 1.86 24.48
C SER A 266 8.41 2.22 23.09
N ASP A 267 7.57 2.06 22.06
CA ASP A 267 7.92 2.42 20.69
C ASP A 267 8.06 3.94 20.56
N ASN A 268 9.06 4.39 19.80
CA ASN A 268 9.38 5.81 19.71
C ASN A 268 8.44 6.61 18.78
N VAL A 269 7.50 5.95 18.11
CA VAL A 269 6.44 6.53 17.28
C VAL A 269 5.11 6.41 18.02
N PHE A 270 4.73 5.19 18.43
CA PHE A 270 3.40 4.97 19.04
C PHE A 270 3.32 5.27 20.54
N GLY A 271 4.46 5.58 21.19
CA GLY A 271 4.55 5.70 22.65
C GLY A 271 3.77 6.87 23.26
N ASP A 272 3.46 7.90 22.49
CA ASP A 272 2.80 9.12 22.98
C ASP A 272 1.34 8.87 23.43
N ASP A 273 0.64 7.97 22.75
CA ASP A 273 -0.74 7.59 23.09
C ASP A 273 -0.98 6.06 23.11
N ALA A 274 0.09 5.27 23.16
CA ALA A 274 0.07 3.82 23.02
C ALA A 274 -0.56 3.34 21.69
N GLY A 275 -0.38 4.12 20.63
CA GLY A 275 -0.93 3.88 19.30
C GLY A 275 -2.43 4.10 19.20
N ALA A 276 -3.09 4.73 20.18
CA ALA A 276 -4.54 4.87 20.19
C ALA A 276 -5.10 5.53 18.91
N SER A 277 -4.36 6.48 18.33
CA SER A 277 -4.74 7.18 17.10
C SER A 277 -4.36 6.44 15.82
N GLN A 278 -3.52 5.40 15.90
CA GLN A 278 -2.87 4.74 14.75
C GLN A 278 -3.08 3.22 14.70
N LEU A 279 -3.70 2.63 15.74
CA LEU A 279 -3.95 1.20 15.82
C LEU A 279 -5.06 0.80 14.86
N ALA A 280 -4.75 -0.13 13.94
CA ALA A 280 -5.72 -0.63 12.98
C ALA A 280 -6.86 -1.39 13.68
N THR A 281 -8.09 -1.18 13.20
CA THR A 281 -9.17 -2.12 13.47
C THR A 281 -9.00 -3.31 12.53
N MET A 282 -8.76 -4.51 13.08
CA MET A 282 -8.50 -5.71 12.30
C MET A 282 -9.48 -6.85 12.58
N SER A 283 -9.76 -7.65 11.56
CA SER A 283 -10.53 -8.89 11.66
C SER A 283 -9.99 -9.94 10.70
N GLY A 284 -10.25 -11.21 10.98
CA GLY A 284 -9.73 -12.34 10.18
C GLY A 284 -8.84 -13.25 11.01
N ASP A 285 -8.07 -14.09 10.31
CA ASP A 285 -7.18 -15.07 10.90
C ASP A 285 -6.04 -15.43 9.93
N VAL A 286 -5.05 -16.17 10.42
CA VAL A 286 -3.86 -16.57 9.65
C VAL A 286 -4.17 -17.45 8.43
N ASP A 287 -5.29 -18.17 8.41
CA ASP A 287 -5.66 -19.07 7.32
C ASP A 287 -6.39 -18.33 6.20
N SER A 288 -7.27 -17.39 6.57
CA SER A 288 -8.12 -16.62 5.66
C SER A 288 -7.51 -15.28 5.24
N GLY A 289 -6.50 -14.82 5.97
CA GLY A 289 -5.96 -13.47 5.89
C GLY A 289 -6.72 -12.49 6.80
N TYR A 290 -6.18 -11.29 6.90
CA TYR A 290 -6.74 -10.20 7.70
C TYR A 290 -7.31 -9.09 6.82
N ILE A 291 -8.30 -8.39 7.36
CA ILE A 291 -8.80 -7.11 6.86
C ILE A 291 -8.49 -6.07 7.93
N ALA A 292 -7.83 -4.98 7.55
CA ALA A 292 -7.48 -3.85 8.42
C ALA A 292 -8.11 -2.55 7.93
N SER A 293 -8.50 -1.69 8.86
CA SER A 293 -8.96 -0.33 8.55
C SER A 293 -8.46 0.68 9.56
N LEU A 294 -8.06 1.86 9.07
CA LEU A 294 -7.75 3.04 9.88
C LEU A 294 -8.45 4.27 9.30
N THR A 295 -8.98 5.14 10.15
CA THR A 295 -9.44 6.47 9.75
C THR A 295 -8.36 7.49 10.10
N ALA A 296 -7.84 8.20 9.11
CA ALA A 296 -6.84 9.25 9.27
C ALA A 296 -7.50 10.62 9.08
N ARG A 297 -7.63 11.39 10.16
CA ARG A 297 -8.09 12.78 10.10
C ARG A 297 -6.92 13.68 9.79
N VAL A 298 -6.92 14.36 8.66
CA VAL A 298 -5.84 15.24 8.22
C VAL A 298 -6.29 16.69 8.33
N ASP A 299 -5.51 17.54 9.00
CA ASP A 299 -5.76 18.98 9.02
C ASP A 299 -4.85 19.67 7.99
N THR A 300 -5.43 20.06 6.85
CA THR A 300 -4.70 20.76 5.78
C THR A 300 -4.18 22.15 6.17
N THR A 301 -4.49 22.63 7.38
CA THR A 301 -3.96 23.86 7.95
C THR A 301 -2.77 23.65 8.90
N THR A 302 -2.51 22.40 9.30
CA THR A 302 -1.29 22.00 10.03
C THR A 302 -0.12 21.93 9.07
N GLU A 303 1.03 22.50 9.44
CA GLU A 303 2.25 22.39 8.64
C GLU A 303 2.89 21.01 8.88
N PRO A 304 3.02 20.15 7.85
CA PRO A 304 3.59 18.82 8.00
C PRO A 304 5.09 18.92 8.31
N THR A 305 5.59 18.00 9.13
CA THR A 305 7.03 17.92 9.45
C THR A 305 7.86 17.34 8.31
N GLY A 306 7.22 16.83 7.25
CA GLY A 306 7.87 16.19 6.11
C GLY A 306 8.53 14.87 6.49
N GLY A 307 7.92 14.09 7.38
CA GLY A 307 8.45 12.79 7.81
C GLY A 307 9.71 12.86 8.67
N ASN A 308 10.07 14.05 9.16
CA ASN A 308 11.21 14.23 10.05
C ASN A 308 10.92 13.63 11.43
N ALA A 309 11.90 12.99 12.04
CA ALA A 309 11.77 12.53 13.42
C ALA A 309 11.44 13.72 14.35
N PRO A 310 10.55 13.55 15.35
CA PRO A 310 10.21 14.61 16.28
C PRO A 310 11.49 15.21 16.89
N MET A 311 11.69 16.52 16.71
CA MET A 311 12.79 17.25 17.31
C MET A 311 12.60 17.24 18.84
N GLY A 312 13.24 16.30 19.53
CA GLY A 312 13.08 16.02 20.96
C GLY A 312 12.87 17.27 21.82
N GLY A 313 11.61 17.58 22.10
CA GLY A 313 11.16 18.77 22.83
C GLY A 313 11.09 18.54 24.33
N GLY A 314 12.22 18.24 24.97
CA GLY A 314 12.32 18.13 26.43
C GLY A 314 13.13 19.30 27.04
N PRO A 315 12.66 19.98 28.09
CA PRO A 315 13.41 21.07 28.72
C PRO A 315 14.64 20.52 29.46
N GLY A 316 15.82 20.73 28.89
CA GLY A 316 17.12 20.77 29.59
C GLY A 316 17.41 19.60 30.54
N GLY A 317 17.85 18.47 29.99
CA GLY A 317 18.55 17.41 30.72
C GLY A 317 19.88 17.12 30.05
N GLU A 318 20.97 17.18 30.81
CA GLU A 318 22.35 17.01 30.34
C GLU A 318 22.57 15.73 29.52
N GLY A 319 23.39 15.85 28.47
CA GLY A 319 23.56 14.89 27.39
C GLY A 319 23.77 13.44 27.82
N GLY A 320 22.85 12.58 27.40
CA GLY A 320 23.08 11.16 27.16
C GLY A 320 23.31 10.94 25.68
N MET A 321 24.42 10.30 25.32
CA MET A 321 24.79 9.99 23.95
C MET A 321 23.65 9.20 23.28
N GLY A 322 23.13 9.72 22.18
CA GLY A 322 22.12 9.05 21.35
C GLY A 322 22.61 7.66 20.98
N ALA A 323 21.78 6.65 21.27
CA ALA A 323 21.99 5.33 20.72
C ALA A 323 21.84 5.44 19.20
N PRO A 324 22.79 4.89 18.40
CA PRO A 324 22.62 4.85 16.96
C PRO A 324 21.38 4.02 16.63
N GLY A 325 20.60 4.51 15.65
CA GLY A 325 19.48 3.76 15.08
C GLY A 325 19.92 2.35 14.70
N GLY A 326 18.98 1.40 14.86
CA GLY A 326 19.23 -0.02 14.65
C GLY A 326 19.95 -0.28 13.33
N GLU A 327 21.09 -0.96 13.43
CA GLU A 327 21.85 -1.46 12.29
C GLU A 327 20.93 -2.37 11.44
N PRO A 328 20.96 -2.27 10.09
CA PRO A 328 20.20 -3.17 9.24
C PRO A 328 20.54 -4.64 9.56
N PRO A 329 19.56 -5.56 9.49
CA PRO A 329 19.83 -6.98 9.70
C PRO A 329 20.79 -7.48 8.62
N ALA A 330 21.99 -7.88 9.03
CA ALA A 330 22.88 -8.68 8.19
C ALA A 330 22.28 -10.10 8.10
N GLY A 331 21.59 -10.38 6.99
CA GLY A 331 21.09 -11.72 6.70
C GLY A 331 22.25 -12.67 6.40
N ASP A 332 22.61 -13.53 7.36
CA ASP A 332 23.45 -14.70 7.06
C ASP A 332 22.66 -15.66 6.18
N ALA A 333 22.98 -15.72 4.90
CA ALA A 333 22.40 -16.68 3.95
C ALA A 333 22.64 -18.13 4.41
N PRO A 334 21.64 -19.04 4.31
CA PRO A 334 21.84 -20.44 4.64
C PRO A 334 22.82 -21.09 3.64
N ALA A 335 23.85 -21.75 4.17
CA ALA A 335 24.85 -22.44 3.38
C ALA A 335 24.23 -23.54 2.50
N GLY A 336 24.02 -23.23 1.22
CA GLY A 336 23.64 -24.19 0.19
C GLY A 336 24.72 -25.26 0.03
N GLY A 337 24.47 -26.45 0.57
CA GLY A 337 25.28 -27.64 0.34
C GLY A 337 25.19 -28.08 -1.13
N ALA A 338 26.26 -27.90 -1.88
CA ALA A 338 26.40 -28.47 -3.23
C ALA A 338 26.43 -30.01 -3.16
N PRO A 339 25.72 -30.74 -4.04
CA PRO A 339 25.84 -32.19 -4.11
C PRO A 339 27.18 -32.57 -4.74
N ALA A 340 27.91 -33.46 -4.06
CA ALA A 340 29.18 -33.99 -4.52
C ALA A 340 29.03 -34.77 -5.84
N ALA A 341 29.74 -34.33 -6.87
CA ALA A 341 29.93 -35.08 -8.10
C ALA A 341 30.73 -36.36 -7.81
N THR A 342 30.12 -37.52 -8.07
CA THR A 342 30.79 -38.82 -8.01
C THR A 342 31.69 -38.99 -9.24
N SER A 343 33.00 -38.94 -9.04
CA SER A 343 33.97 -39.38 -10.03
C SER A 343 34.12 -40.90 -9.96
N GLY A 344 33.52 -41.60 -10.93
CA GLY A 344 33.82 -43.00 -11.20
C GLY A 344 35.22 -43.14 -11.79
N SER A 345 36.12 -43.79 -11.06
CA SER A 345 37.38 -44.30 -11.59
C SER A 345 37.26 -45.79 -11.85
N ALA A 346 37.60 -46.19 -13.07
CA ALA A 346 37.75 -47.56 -13.50
C ALA A 346 38.88 -48.29 -12.75
N ALA A 347 38.58 -49.51 -12.30
CA ALA A 347 39.43 -50.72 -12.34
C ALA A 347 38.59 -51.92 -11.87
#